data_AF-D9QVS6-F1
#
_entry.id   AF-D9QVS6-F1
#
_cell.length_a   1.000
_cell.length_b   1.000
_cell.length_c   1.000
_cell.angle_alpha   90.00
_cell.angle_beta   90.00
_cell.angle_gamma   90.00
#
_symmetry.space_group_name_H-M   'P 1'
#
loop_
_entity.id
_entity.type
_entity.pdbx_description
1 polymer ?
#
loop_
_entity_poly.entity_id
_entity_poly.type
_entity_poly.pdbx_seq_one_letter_code
_entity_poly.pdbx_strand_id
1 'polypeptide(L)'
;MEESDDKQVPLTPIFFPDTISEKKKKQSIFWVIYFAIVILAQVWPIYLIGNRIHPIILGMPFSMVWIVIWTGVFAFIGLLIRYKQEFGGEN
;
A
#
# COMPACT_ATOMS: atom_id res chain seq x y z
N MET A 1 45.25 13.12 18.44
CA MET A 1 44.77 14.47 18.78
C MET A 1 44.19 15.00 17.48
N GLU A 2 42.92 14.69 17.22
CA GLU A 2 42.28 14.99 15.94
C GLU A 2 41.08 15.88 16.21
N GLU A 3 41.27 17.15 15.89
CA GLU A 3 40.29 18.11 15.38
C GLU A 3 38.85 17.96 15.88
N SER A 4 38.62 18.44 17.10
CA SER A 4 37.32 18.77 17.63
C SER A 4 37.08 20.28 17.47
N ASP A 5 36.55 20.75 16.34
CA ASP A 5 35.68 21.94 16.35
C ASP A 5 34.94 22.16 15.01
N ASP A 6 33.72 22.64 15.16
CA ASP A 6 32.89 23.36 14.19
C ASP A 6 32.53 22.73 12.83
N LYS A 7 31.41 21.97 12.84
CA LYS A 7 30.37 22.12 11.81
C LYS A 7 29.00 22.18 12.48
N GLN A 8 28.69 23.36 12.99
CA GLN A 8 27.36 23.97 13.01
C GLN A 8 26.22 23.06 12.52
N VAL A 9 25.44 22.55 13.48
CA VAL A 9 24.18 21.85 13.24
C VAL A 9 23.10 22.93 13.04
N PRO A 10 22.54 23.14 11.83
CA PRO A 10 21.33 23.93 11.73
C PRO A 10 20.22 23.16 12.45
N LEU A 11 19.52 23.85 13.35
CA LEU A 11 18.41 23.37 14.16
C LEU A 11 17.34 22.66 13.31
N THR A 12 17.52 21.37 13.06
CA THR A 12 16.50 20.52 12.43
C THR A 12 15.49 20.13 13.51
N PRO A 13 14.18 20.32 13.28
CA PRO A 13 13.18 19.88 14.23
C PRO A 13 13.31 18.37 14.40
N ILE A 14 13.34 17.92 15.66
CA ILE A 14 13.48 16.55 16.19
C ILE A 14 12.42 15.56 15.63
N PHE A 15 11.62 15.96 14.65
CA PHE A 15 10.45 15.26 14.14
C PHE A 15 10.65 14.56 12.79
N PHE A 16 11.76 14.76 12.07
CA PHE A 16 12.00 14.09 10.77
C PHE A 16 13.29 13.25 10.78
N PRO A 17 13.20 11.93 11.02
CA PRO A 17 14.31 11.03 10.72
C PRO A 17 14.41 10.82 9.20
N ASP A 18 15.22 11.63 8.51
CA ASP A 18 15.56 11.45 7.10
C ASP A 18 16.67 10.39 6.90
N THR A 19 16.38 9.14 7.28
CA THR A 19 17.19 7.98 6.85
C THR A 19 16.31 6.87 6.27
N ILE A 20 15.35 7.25 5.42
CA ILE A 20 14.63 6.27 4.61
C ILE A 20 15.58 5.76 3.52
N SER A 21 16.28 4.65 3.82
CA SER A 21 17.03 3.86 2.86
C SER A 21 16.24 3.76 1.53
N GLU A 22 16.87 4.11 0.40
CA GLU A 22 16.25 4.14 -0.94
C GLU A 22 15.47 2.85 -1.27
N LYS A 23 15.91 1.71 -0.75
CA LYS A 23 15.21 0.42 -0.89
C LYS A 23 13.87 0.37 -0.17
N LYS A 24 13.79 0.90 1.06
CA LYS A 24 12.54 1.01 1.84
C LYS A 24 11.58 2.02 1.21
N LYS A 25 12.11 3.13 0.67
CA LYS A 25 11.30 4.14 -0.04
C LYS A 25 10.61 3.56 -1.28
N LYS A 26 11.36 2.80 -2.09
CA LYS A 26 10.81 2.14 -3.30
C LYS A 26 9.77 1.07 -2.97
N GLN A 27 9.99 0.28 -1.91
CA GLN A 27 8.98 -0.69 -1.45
C GLN A 27 7.71 -0.02 -0.92
N SER A 28 7.85 1.08 -0.17
CA SER A 28 6.69 1.83 0.33
C SER A 28 5.87 2.42 -0.80
N ILE A 29 6.52 3.03 -1.80
CA ILE A 29 5.85 3.54 -3.01
C ILE A 29 5.11 2.43 -3.76
N PHE A 30 5.70 1.25 -3.90
CA PHE A 30 5.02 0.12 -4.53
C PHE A 30 3.74 -0.26 -3.79
N TRP A 31 3.78 -0.35 -2.46
CA TRP A 31 2.61 -0.64 -1.64
C TRP A 31 1.52 0.45 -1.74
N VAL A 32 1.92 1.71 -1.74
CA VAL A 32 0.99 2.84 -1.92
C VAL A 32 0.30 2.76 -3.28
N ILE A 33 1.05 2.50 -4.36
CA ILE A 33 0.47 2.35 -5.70
C ILE A 33 -0.47 1.14 -5.73
N TYR A 34 -0.09 0.02 -5.12
CA TYR A 34 -0.91 -1.18 -5.05
C TYR A 34 -2.27 -0.91 -4.40
N PHE A 35 -2.28 -0.33 -3.20
CA PHE A 35 -3.52 0.00 -2.51
C PHE A 35 -4.31 1.11 -3.23
N ALA A 36 -3.62 2.09 -3.83
CA ALA A 36 -4.27 3.11 -4.64
C ALA A 36 -5.02 2.50 -5.83
N ILE A 37 -4.45 1.51 -6.53
CA ILE A 37 -5.13 0.81 -7.63
C ILE A 37 -6.37 0.06 -7.14
N VAL A 38 -6.29 -0.62 -6.00
CA VAL A 38 -7.44 -1.33 -5.40
C VAL A 38 -8.56 -0.35 -5.04
N ILE A 39 -8.22 0.81 -4.46
CA ILE A 39 -9.19 1.86 -4.13
C ILE A 39 -9.76 2.49 -5.40
N LEU A 40 -8.92 2.83 -6.38
CA LEU A 40 -9.33 3.37 -7.66
C LEU A 40 -10.32 2.43 -8.37
N ALA A 41 -10.11 1.12 -8.28
CA ALA A 41 -11.01 0.12 -8.85
C ALA A 41 -12.41 0.07 -8.18
N GLN A 42 -12.54 0.61 -6.97
CA GLN A 42 -13.79 0.76 -6.23
C GLN A 42 -14.45 2.13 -6.45
N VAL A 43 -13.68 3.13 -6.88
CA VAL A 43 -14.19 4.49 -7.08
C VAL A 43 -14.66 4.67 -8.52
N TRP A 44 -15.65 5.55 -8.71
CA TRP A 44 -16.09 6.00 -10.03
C TRP A 44 -14.91 6.68 -10.76
N PRO A 45 -14.60 6.37 -12.03
CA PRO A 45 -15.41 5.67 -13.03
C PRO A 45 -15.13 4.17 -13.18
N ILE A 46 -14.11 3.62 -12.52
CA ILE A 46 -13.66 2.23 -12.76
C ILE A 46 -14.70 1.24 -12.25
N TYR A 47 -15.39 1.58 -11.16
CA TYR A 47 -16.50 0.79 -10.65
C TYR A 47 -17.64 0.60 -11.68
N LEU A 48 -17.78 1.48 -12.68
CA LEU A 48 -18.78 1.31 -13.75
C LEU A 48 -18.56 0.03 -14.57
N ILE A 49 -17.33 -0.47 -14.63
CA ILE A 49 -17.02 -1.75 -15.27
C ILE A 49 -17.66 -2.89 -14.47
N GLY A 50 -17.60 -2.81 -13.13
CA GLY A 50 -18.24 -3.72 -12.18
C GLY A 50 -19.75 -3.54 -12.03
N ASN A 51 -20.29 -2.36 -12.36
CA ASN A 51 -21.71 -2.01 -12.25
C ASN A 51 -22.57 -2.60 -13.39
N ARG A 52 -22.40 -3.88 -13.68
CA ARG A 52 -23.27 -4.63 -14.59
C ARG A 52 -24.05 -5.66 -13.78
N ILE A 53 -25.37 -5.68 -13.97
CA ILE A 53 -26.30 -6.56 -13.25
C ILE A 53 -26.30 -7.96 -13.88
N HIS A 54 -25.98 -8.03 -15.18
CA HIS A 54 -25.78 -9.25 -15.95
C HIS A 54 -24.31 -9.32 -16.38
N PRO A 55 -23.61 -10.45 -16.22
CA PRO A 55 -24.10 -11.78 -15.83
C PRO A 55 -24.27 -11.97 -14.31
N ILE A 56 -25.18 -12.87 -13.93
CA ILE A 56 -25.29 -13.38 -12.56
C ILE A 56 -24.23 -14.47 -12.41
N ILE A 57 -23.27 -14.27 -11.51
CA ILE A 57 -22.18 -15.22 -11.25
C ILE A 57 -22.42 -15.81 -9.87
N LEU A 58 -22.47 -17.14 -9.77
CA LEU A 58 -22.76 -17.87 -8.52
C LEU A 58 -24.09 -17.46 -7.83
N GLY A 59 -25.07 -16.99 -8.60
CA GLY A 59 -26.35 -16.50 -8.05
C GLY A 59 -26.32 -15.05 -7.54
N MET A 60 -25.18 -14.35 -7.66
CA MET A 60 -25.01 -12.97 -7.23
C MET A 60 -24.72 -12.02 -8.41
N PRO A 61 -25.09 -10.73 -8.32
CA PRO A 61 -24.78 -9.75 -9.37
C PRO A 61 -23.26 -9.57 -9.50
N PHE A 62 -22.78 -9.35 -10.73
CA PHE A 62 -21.35 -9.17 -11.03
C PHE A 62 -20.67 -8.09 -10.17
N SER A 63 -21.42 -7.04 -9.80
CA SER A 63 -20.94 -6.00 -8.89
C SER A 63 -20.48 -6.52 -7.52
N MET A 64 -21.11 -7.56 -6.98
CA MET A 64 -20.69 -8.19 -5.71
C MET A 64 -19.38 -8.97 -5.91
N VAL A 65 -19.29 -9.73 -7.00
CA VAL A 65 -18.07 -10.47 -7.35
C VAL A 65 -16.90 -9.52 -7.56
N TRP A 66 -17.13 -8.37 -8.19
CA TRP A 66 -16.12 -7.33 -8.37
C TRP A 66 -15.54 -6.86 -7.03
N ILE A 67 -16.41 -6.51 -6.06
CA ILE A 67 -15.97 -6.07 -4.71
C ILE A 67 -15.19 -7.19 -4.00
N VAL A 68 -15.68 -8.43 -4.05
CA VAL A 68 -15.03 -9.56 -3.38
C VAL A 68 -13.64 -9.84 -3.98
N ILE A 69 -13.47 -9.75 -5.29
CA ILE A 69 -12.16 -9.93 -5.93
C ILE A 69 -11.20 -8.81 -5.48
N TRP A 70 -11.60 -7.55 -5.63
CA TRP A 70 -10.71 -6.42 -5.34
C TRP A 70 -10.41 -6.26 -3.84
N THR A 71 -11.41 -6.33 -2.98
CA THR A 71 -11.23 -6.15 -1.53
C THR A 71 -10.88 -7.46 -0.84
N GLY A 72 -11.64 -8.52 -1.12
CA GLY A 72 -11.47 -9.81 -0.45
C GLY A 72 -10.24 -10.59 -0.90
N VAL A 73 -9.85 -10.51 -2.17
CA VAL A 73 -8.66 -11.22 -2.67
C VAL A 73 -7.46 -10.29 -2.73
N PHE A 74 -7.51 -9.20 -3.51
CA PHE A 74 -6.34 -8.33 -3.67
C PHE A 74 -5.96 -7.59 -2.38
N ALA A 75 -6.87 -6.84 -1.75
CA ALA A 75 -6.52 -6.12 -0.52
C ALA A 75 -6.08 -7.07 0.61
N PHE A 76 -6.73 -8.23 0.72
CA PHE A 76 -6.38 -9.24 1.72
C PHE A 76 -5.00 -9.87 1.47
N ILE A 77 -4.69 -10.26 0.23
CA ILE A 77 -3.35 -10.78 -0.13
C ILE A 77 -2.28 -9.72 0.15
N GLY A 78 -2.53 -8.46 -0.22
CA GLY A 78 -1.62 -7.36 0.07
C GLY A 78 -1.36 -7.21 1.56
N LEU A 79 -2.41 -7.29 2.38
CA LEU A 79 -2.29 -7.27 3.84
C LEU A 79 -1.52 -8.47 4.38
N LEU A 80 -1.79 -9.68 3.89
CA LEU A 80 -1.08 -10.90 4.31
C LEU A 80 0.42 -10.83 4.00
N ILE A 81 0.80 -10.32 2.82
CA ILE A 81 2.20 -10.13 2.46
C ILE A 81 2.82 -9.08 3.38
N ARG A 82 2.13 -7.96 3.63
CA ARG A 82 2.64 -6.90 4.53
C ARG A 82 2.81 -7.42 5.96
N TYR A 83 1.84 -8.19 6.44
CA TYR A 83 1.88 -8.86 7.73
C TYR A 83 3.06 -9.83 7.80
N LYS A 84 3.26 -10.67 6.78
CA LYS A 84 4.42 -11.57 6.72
C LYS A 84 5.74 -10.81 6.64
N GLN A 85 5.81 -9.66 5.99
CA GLN A 85 7.03 -8.83 5.95
C GLN A 85 7.36 -8.21 7.31
N GLU A 86 6.34 -7.89 8.10
CA GLU A 86 6.51 -7.31 9.44
C GLU A 86 6.88 -8.38 10.47
N PHE A 87 6.17 -9.52 10.48
CA PHE A 87 6.32 -10.60 11.47
C PHE A 87 7.27 -11.72 11.03
N GLY A 88 7.63 -11.80 9.75
CA GLY A 88 8.55 -12.81 9.22
C GLY A 88 10.03 -12.48 9.41
N GLY A 89 10.36 -11.37 10.08
CA GLY A 89 11.73 -10.98 10.43
C GLY A 89 12.25 -11.58 11.75
N GLU A 90 11.42 -12.30 12.50
CA GLU A 90 11.76 -12.89 13.80
C GLU A 90 11.88 -14.43 13.76
N ASN A 91 12.57 -14.99 12.76
CA ASN A 91 13.04 -16.39 12.82
C ASN A 91 14.48 -16.50 12.31
#